data_AF-A0A7V9INJ0-F1
#
_entry.id   AF-A0A7V9INJ0-F1
#
_cell.length_a   1.000
_cell.length_b   1.000
_cell.length_c   1.000
_cell.angle_alpha   90.00
_cell.angle_beta   90.00
_cell.angle_gamma   90.00
#
_symmetry.space_group_name_H-M   'P 1'
#
loop_
_entity.id
_entity.type
_entity.pdbx_description
1 polymer ?
#
loop_
_entity_poly.entity_id
_entity_poly.type
_entity_poly.pdbx_seq_one_letter_code
_entity_poly.pdbx_strand_id
1 'polypeptide(L)'
;MISEPRVSVAASPSAALDHWSADRPPDGADDVALARLYGEPLFRLPDDLYIPPDALEIFLEAFEGPLDLLLYLIRKQHFNVLDIPMAPLTLQYLTYIDQIRAKNLELAAEYLLMAALLIEIKSRMLLPVRKADSGDEVEDPRAELVRRLLEYERIKLAAQRLDELPRAGRDFLRAAVVIEQSIEKRFPDVNSIDLRDAWAEVLKR
;
A
#
# COMPACT_ATOMS: atom_id res chain seq x y z
N MET A 1 -23.85 77.09 15.87
CA MET A 1 -24.61 75.82 15.85
C MET A 1 -23.57 74.71 15.75
N ILE A 2 -22.96 74.29 16.87
CA ILE A 2 -23.45 73.39 17.93
C ILE A 2 -23.30 71.90 17.53
N SER A 3 -22.42 71.23 18.28
CA SER A 3 -22.34 69.81 18.67
C SER A 3 -21.30 68.88 18.03
N GLU A 4 -20.37 68.46 18.89
CA GLU A 4 -19.42 67.33 18.83
C GLU A 4 -20.14 65.94 19.06
N PRO A 5 -19.46 64.84 19.49
CA PRO A 5 -18.67 63.84 18.75
C PRO A 5 -19.11 62.37 19.10
N ARG A 6 -18.20 61.36 18.91
CA ARG A 6 -18.18 59.93 19.39
C ARG A 6 -18.74 58.84 18.44
N VAL A 7 -18.32 57.57 18.38
CA VAL A 7 -17.18 56.68 18.81
C VAL A 7 -17.55 55.25 18.28
N SER A 8 -16.55 54.39 17.97
CA SER A 8 -16.52 52.91 18.13
C SER A 8 -17.25 51.90 17.17
N VAL A 9 -16.40 51.01 16.62
CA VAL A 9 -16.47 49.50 16.56
C VAL A 9 -17.60 48.80 15.79
N ALA A 10 -17.23 47.96 14.80
CA ALA A 10 -17.38 46.48 14.80
C ALA A 10 -17.46 45.84 13.38
N ALA A 11 -16.76 44.70 13.26
CA ALA A 11 -17.15 43.47 12.55
C ALA A 11 -17.19 43.38 10.99
N SER A 12 -16.36 42.47 10.48
CA SER A 12 -16.49 41.72 9.20
C SER A 12 -17.77 40.86 9.18
N PRO A 13 -18.23 40.23 8.05
CA PRO A 13 -17.47 39.18 7.32
C PRO A 13 -17.74 38.98 5.79
N SER A 14 -16.82 38.23 5.16
CA SER A 14 -16.98 37.16 4.13
C SER A 14 -17.93 37.30 2.92
N ALA A 15 -17.40 37.14 1.69
CA ALA A 15 -17.72 36.05 0.73
C ALA A 15 -17.37 36.40 -0.75
N ALA A 16 -16.95 35.37 -1.50
CA ALA A 16 -17.08 35.14 -2.96
C ALA A 16 -15.75 34.91 -3.73
N LEU A 17 -15.56 33.65 -4.14
CA LEU A 17 -14.70 33.18 -5.22
C LEU A 17 -15.61 32.47 -6.24
N ASP A 18 -15.49 32.81 -7.52
CA ASP A 18 -15.93 32.06 -8.72
C ASP A 18 -15.11 32.67 -9.89
N HIS A 19 -14.48 31.97 -10.83
CA HIS A 19 -14.92 30.85 -11.67
C HIS A 19 -13.72 30.36 -12.51
N TRP A 20 -13.57 29.05 -12.78
CA TRP A 20 -12.75 28.53 -13.88
C TRP A 20 -13.66 27.82 -14.87
N SER A 21 -13.59 28.22 -16.14
CA SER A 21 -14.42 27.74 -17.23
C SER A 21 -13.75 26.56 -17.93
N ALA A 22 -14.47 25.45 -18.08
CA ALA A 22 -14.07 24.33 -18.92
C ALA A 22 -15.20 24.00 -19.87
N ASP A 23 -15.01 24.26 -21.17
CA ASP A 23 -15.82 23.66 -22.22
C ASP A 23 -14.96 23.35 -23.45
N ARG A 24 -14.79 22.04 -23.72
CA ARG A 24 -14.96 21.38 -25.03
C ARG A 24 -14.38 19.95 -24.97
N PRO A 25 -15.17 18.89 -25.25
CA PRO A 25 -14.62 17.54 -25.46
C PRO A 25 -14.21 17.33 -26.93
N PRO A 26 -13.18 16.51 -27.22
CA PRO A 26 -12.91 16.00 -28.56
C PRO A 26 -13.74 14.74 -28.85
N ASP A 27 -14.06 14.58 -30.13
CA ASP A 27 -14.96 13.60 -30.73
C ASP A 27 -14.35 12.18 -30.80
N GLY A 28 -15.18 11.16 -30.52
CA GLY A 28 -15.07 9.77 -30.99
C GLY A 28 -13.95 8.86 -30.45
N ALA A 29 -14.26 8.02 -29.45
CA ALA A 29 -13.85 6.60 -29.36
C ALA A 29 -14.48 5.92 -28.12
N ASP A 30 -15.36 4.94 -28.35
CA ASP A 30 -15.81 3.85 -27.46
C ASP A 30 -15.90 4.12 -25.94
N ASP A 31 -16.98 4.78 -25.54
CA ASP A 31 -17.34 5.09 -24.14
C ASP A 31 -17.95 3.87 -23.41
N VAL A 32 -17.10 2.90 -23.03
CA VAL A 32 -17.49 1.90 -22.03
C VAL A 32 -17.22 2.49 -20.65
N ALA A 33 -18.29 2.83 -19.93
CA ALA A 33 -18.18 3.34 -18.56
C ALA A 33 -17.44 2.33 -17.66
N LEU A 34 -16.29 2.73 -17.12
CA LEU A 34 -15.42 1.91 -16.26
C LEU A 34 -16.03 1.69 -14.87
N ALA A 35 -16.79 2.65 -14.36
CA ALA A 35 -17.51 2.58 -13.08
C ALA A 35 -18.67 3.60 -13.03
N ARG A 36 -19.50 3.53 -11.98
CA ARG A 36 -20.50 4.57 -11.65
C ARG A 36 -20.21 5.15 -10.27
N LEU A 37 -20.08 6.46 -10.17
CA LEU A 37 -19.88 7.18 -8.90
C LEU A 37 -21.07 8.14 -8.71
N TYR A 38 -21.80 8.01 -7.60
CA TYR A 38 -23.05 8.73 -7.34
C TYR A 38 -24.12 8.63 -8.46
N GLY A 39 -24.06 7.58 -9.27
CA GLY A 39 -24.97 7.37 -10.39
C GLY A 39 -24.53 8.00 -11.71
N GLU A 40 -23.43 8.76 -11.74
CA GLU A 40 -22.83 9.26 -12.97
C GLU A 40 -21.80 8.26 -13.52
N PRO A 41 -21.82 7.99 -14.84
CA PRO A 41 -20.85 7.10 -15.48
C PRO A 41 -19.47 7.74 -15.55
N LEU A 42 -18.45 7.03 -15.06
CA LEU A 42 -17.04 7.42 -15.15
C LEU A 42 -16.38 6.77 -16.36
N PHE A 43 -15.90 7.59 -17.28
CA PHE A 43 -15.27 7.17 -18.54
C PHE A 43 -13.73 7.19 -18.50
N ARG A 44 -13.13 7.79 -17.45
CA ARG A 44 -11.71 7.69 -17.10
C ARG A 44 -11.56 7.61 -15.59
N LEU A 45 -10.62 6.78 -15.10
CA LEU A 45 -10.19 6.88 -13.72
C LEU A 45 -9.40 8.19 -13.56
N PRO A 46 -9.77 9.09 -12.60
CA PRO A 46 -8.95 10.24 -12.26
C PRO A 46 -7.60 9.77 -11.70
N ASP A 47 -6.50 10.42 -12.10
CA ASP A 47 -5.14 10.06 -11.65
C ASP A 47 -4.96 10.16 -10.13
N ASP A 48 -5.77 11.00 -9.48
CA ASP A 48 -5.91 11.08 -8.03
C ASP A 48 -7.26 10.49 -7.62
N LEU A 49 -7.26 9.21 -7.22
CA LEU A 49 -8.45 8.53 -6.70
C LEU A 49 -8.83 9.16 -5.33
N TYR A 50 -9.58 10.25 -5.37
CA TYR A 50 -10.16 10.90 -4.22
C TYR A 50 -11.22 9.97 -3.59
N ILE A 51 -10.88 9.37 -2.44
CA ILE A 51 -11.85 8.65 -1.61
C ILE A 51 -12.48 9.67 -0.65
N PRO A 52 -13.78 9.96 -0.77
CA PRO A 52 -14.45 10.92 0.11
C PRO A 52 -14.37 10.47 1.57
N PRO A 53 -14.33 11.43 2.53
CA PRO A 53 -14.18 11.14 3.96
C PRO A 53 -15.29 10.22 4.51
N ASP A 54 -16.48 10.23 3.91
CA ASP A 54 -17.61 9.38 4.30
C ASP A 54 -17.43 7.93 3.81
N ALA A 55 -16.68 7.71 2.72
CA ALA A 55 -16.22 6.38 2.31
C ALA A 55 -15.01 5.90 3.16
N LEU A 56 -14.45 6.77 3.99
CA LEU A 56 -13.40 6.48 4.96
C LEU A 56 -13.96 6.05 6.34
N GLU A 57 -15.25 6.23 6.61
CA GLU A 57 -15.93 5.65 7.79
C GLU A 57 -16.02 4.11 7.73
N ILE A 58 -15.67 3.54 6.57
CA ILE A 58 -15.79 2.14 6.23
C ILE A 58 -14.38 1.51 6.30
N PHE A 59 -14.15 0.86 7.45
CA PHE A 59 -13.17 -0.19 7.76
C PHE A 59 -11.75 0.19 8.22
N LEU A 60 -11.53 0.03 9.52
CA LEU A 60 -10.26 -0.54 10.00
C LEU A 60 -10.03 -1.99 9.62
N GLU A 61 -11.06 -2.70 9.16
CA GLU A 61 -10.89 -4.04 8.56
C GLU A 61 -10.13 -3.97 7.23
N ALA A 62 -9.90 -2.77 6.67
CA ALA A 62 -9.17 -2.56 5.43
C ALA A 62 -7.66 -2.31 5.62
N PHE A 63 -7.20 -2.05 6.86
CA PHE A 63 -5.79 -1.79 7.12
C PHE A 63 -5.11 -3.01 7.73
N GLU A 64 -3.97 -3.39 7.16
CA GLU A 64 -3.15 -4.52 7.62
C GLU A 64 -2.20 -4.12 8.77
N GLY A 65 -2.69 -3.29 9.70
CA GLY A 65 -1.98 -2.88 10.91
C GLY A 65 -1.56 -1.40 10.98
N PRO A 66 -0.86 -1.00 12.05
CA PRO A 66 -0.60 0.41 12.36
C PRO A 66 0.40 1.07 11.40
N LEU A 67 1.34 0.33 10.83
CA LEU A 67 2.29 0.87 9.84
C LEU A 67 1.59 1.25 8.53
N ASP A 68 0.60 0.46 8.13
CA ASP A 68 -0.16 0.74 6.92
C ASP A 68 -1.02 2.00 7.07
N LEU A 69 -1.66 2.14 8.23
CA LEU A 69 -2.38 3.35 8.59
C LEU A 69 -1.44 4.58 8.57
N LEU A 70 -0.23 4.45 9.09
CA LEU A 70 0.75 5.55 9.07
C LEU A 70 1.17 5.91 7.64
N LEU A 71 1.46 4.93 6.79
CA LEU A 71 1.77 5.17 5.37
C LEU A 71 0.61 5.89 4.66
N TYR A 72 -0.63 5.48 4.93
CA TYR A 72 -1.81 6.14 4.42
C TYR A 72 -1.88 7.61 4.86
N LEU A 73 -1.70 7.90 6.16
CA LEU A 73 -1.73 9.26 6.68
C LEU A 73 -0.61 10.14 6.10
N ILE A 74 0.60 9.58 5.95
CA ILE A 74 1.75 10.27 5.34
C ILE A 74 1.44 10.64 3.89
N ARG A 75 0.91 9.70 3.10
CA ARG A 75 0.53 9.95 1.70
C ARG A 75 -0.59 10.96 1.57
N LYS A 76 -1.63 10.84 2.41
CA LYS A 76 -2.78 11.76 2.43
C LYS A 76 -2.39 13.21 2.69
N GLN A 77 -1.37 13.42 3.51
CA GLN A 77 -0.88 14.75 3.87
C GLN A 77 0.31 15.22 3.01
N HIS A 78 0.70 14.42 2.01
CA HIS A 78 1.89 14.66 1.19
C HIS A 78 3.17 14.88 2.03
N PHE A 79 3.28 14.16 3.15
CA PHE A 79 4.49 14.20 3.96
C PHE A 79 5.61 13.42 3.31
N ASN A 80 6.83 13.94 3.41
CA ASN A 80 8.02 13.18 3.06
C ASN A 80 8.26 12.10 4.14
N VAL A 81 8.33 10.83 3.74
CA VAL A 81 8.57 9.71 4.67
C VAL A 81 9.96 9.81 5.35
N LEU A 82 10.91 10.53 4.75
CA LEU A 82 12.24 10.78 5.33
C LEU A 82 12.22 11.95 6.33
N ASP A 83 11.26 12.85 6.22
CA ASP A 83 11.13 14.03 7.09
C ASP A 83 9.70 14.17 7.59
N ILE A 84 9.33 13.23 8.46
CA ILE A 84 7.97 13.13 8.97
C ILE A 84 7.73 14.21 10.03
N PRO A 85 6.71 15.08 9.87
CA PRO A 85 6.30 16.00 10.91
C PRO A 85 5.52 15.23 11.99
N MET A 86 6.22 14.83 13.07
CA MET A 86 5.67 13.98 14.12
C MET A 86 4.48 14.60 14.84
N ALA A 87 4.48 15.90 15.10
CA ALA A 87 3.40 16.55 15.82
C ALA A 87 2.02 16.43 15.13
N PRO A 88 1.87 16.80 13.84
CA PRO A 88 0.60 16.64 13.12
C PRO A 88 0.28 15.18 12.80
N LEU A 89 1.29 14.34 12.52
CA LEU A 89 1.05 12.91 12.26
C LEU A 89 0.47 12.20 13.49
N THR A 90 1.08 12.38 14.66
CA THR A 90 0.59 11.78 15.91
C THR A 90 -0.84 12.24 16.23
N LEU A 91 -1.15 13.53 16.00
CA LEU A 91 -2.50 14.04 16.25
C LEU A 91 -3.55 13.39 15.34
N GLN A 92 -3.24 13.26 14.04
CA GLN A 92 -4.13 12.60 13.09
C GLN A 92 -4.31 11.12 13.40
N TYR A 93 -3.22 10.44 13.74
CA TYR A 93 -3.27 9.04 14.15
C TYR A 93 -4.18 8.83 15.36
N LEU A 94 -4.03 9.64 16.42
CA LEU A 94 -4.88 9.57 17.60
C LEU A 94 -6.35 9.88 17.29
N THR A 95 -6.61 10.89 16.46
CA THR A 95 -7.96 11.27 16.04
C THR A 95 -8.64 10.10 15.32
N TYR A 96 -7.90 9.41 14.45
CA TYR A 96 -8.39 8.23 13.74
C TYR A 96 -8.72 7.10 14.73
N ILE A 97 -7.78 6.73 15.61
CA ILE A 97 -7.99 5.68 16.62
C ILE A 97 -9.17 5.99 17.55
N ASP A 98 -9.39 7.24 17.93
CA ASP A 98 -10.52 7.61 18.79
C ASP A 98 -11.88 7.42 18.08
N GLN A 99 -11.98 7.68 16.77
CA GLN A 99 -13.20 7.42 15.98
C GLN A 99 -13.53 5.92 15.91
N ILE A 100 -12.49 5.10 15.90
CA ILE A 100 -12.58 3.63 15.86
C ILE A 100 -12.94 3.04 17.21
N ARG A 101 -12.35 3.54 18.29
CA ARG A 101 -12.51 2.98 19.64
C ARG A 101 -13.98 2.96 20.07
N ALA A 102 -14.78 3.86 19.50
CA ALA A 102 -16.22 3.91 19.68
C ALA A 102 -16.98 2.70 19.09
N LYS A 103 -16.40 1.97 18.13
CA LYS A 103 -17.04 0.88 17.37
C LYS A 103 -16.45 -0.51 17.62
N ASN A 104 -15.13 -0.65 17.83
CA ASN A 104 -14.47 -1.95 18.06
C ASN A 104 -13.26 -1.85 19.01
N LEU A 105 -13.40 -2.37 20.24
CA LEU A 105 -12.34 -2.33 21.27
C LEU A 105 -11.32 -3.48 21.15
N GLU A 106 -11.70 -4.62 20.55
CA GLU A 106 -10.91 -5.86 20.55
C GLU A 106 -9.66 -5.80 19.64
N LEU A 107 -9.67 -4.94 18.61
CA LEU A 107 -8.59 -4.83 17.61
C LEU A 107 -7.51 -3.77 17.97
N ALA A 108 -7.64 -3.07 19.10
CA ALA A 108 -6.91 -1.81 19.32
C ALA A 108 -5.49 -1.96 19.90
N ALA A 109 -5.07 -3.13 20.37
CA ALA A 109 -3.85 -3.27 21.17
C ALA A 109 -2.57 -2.81 20.43
N GLU A 110 -2.38 -3.27 19.19
CA GLU A 110 -1.21 -2.88 18.37
C GLU A 110 -1.25 -1.39 17.99
N TYR A 111 -2.44 -0.86 17.75
CA TYR A 111 -2.63 0.54 17.43
C TYR A 111 -2.35 1.45 18.62
N LEU A 112 -2.71 1.04 19.83
CA LEU A 112 -2.41 1.75 21.08
C LEU A 112 -0.92 1.71 21.40
N LEU A 113 -0.25 0.59 21.15
CA LEU A 113 1.21 0.50 21.26
C LEU A 113 1.88 1.51 20.32
N MET A 114 1.43 1.59 19.07
CA MET A 114 1.96 2.57 18.12
C MET A 114 1.64 4.01 18.57
N ALA A 115 0.44 4.28 19.10
CA ALA A 115 0.12 5.59 19.66
C ALA A 115 1.11 6.02 20.76
N ALA A 116 1.42 5.10 21.68
CA ALA A 116 2.40 5.35 22.74
C ALA A 116 3.79 5.65 22.17
N LEU A 117 4.23 4.88 21.17
CA LEU A 117 5.51 5.09 20.49
C LEU A 117 5.57 6.47 19.79
N LEU A 118 4.51 6.86 19.08
CA LEU A 118 4.44 8.16 18.42
C LEU A 118 4.47 9.33 19.41
N ILE A 119 3.82 9.17 20.57
CA ILE A 119 3.84 10.17 21.66
C ILE A 119 5.24 10.26 22.27
N GLU A 120 5.91 9.12 22.48
CA GLU A 120 7.29 9.06 22.98
C GLU A 120 8.26 9.78 22.04
N ILE A 121 8.22 9.46 20.74
CA ILE A 121 9.05 10.09 19.72
C ILE A 121 8.78 11.60 19.68
N LYS A 122 7.50 12.01 19.64
CA LYS A 122 7.11 13.43 19.67
C LYS A 122 7.67 14.13 20.91
N SER A 123 7.55 13.52 22.09
CA SER A 123 8.05 14.08 23.34
C SER A 123 9.57 14.26 23.30
N ARG A 124 10.31 13.23 22.90
CA ARG A 124 11.78 13.31 22.76
C ARG A 124 12.23 14.40 21.80
N MET A 125 11.53 14.59 20.68
CA MET A 125 11.83 15.64 19.71
C MET A 125 11.56 17.06 20.22
N LEU A 126 10.60 17.22 21.14
CA LEU A 126 10.26 18.52 21.72
C LEU A 126 11.13 18.88 22.93
N LEU A 127 11.82 17.90 23.53
CA LEU A 127 12.66 18.13 24.70
C LEU A 127 14.02 18.73 24.30
N PRO A 128 14.60 19.63 25.12
CA PRO A 128 15.93 20.15 24.89
C PRO A 128 16.96 19.01 24.86
N VAL A 129 17.70 18.91 23.76
CA VAL A 129 18.79 17.94 23.62
C VAL A 129 19.87 18.29 24.63
N ARG A 130 20.10 17.41 25.60
CA ARG A 130 21.27 17.52 26.47
C ARG A 130 22.49 17.28 25.59
N LYS A 131 23.37 18.27 25.46
CA LYS A 131 24.65 18.09 24.78
C LYS A 131 25.34 16.90 25.46
N ALA A 132 25.55 15.81 24.73
CA ALA A 132 26.31 14.69 25.22
C ALA A 132 27.76 15.16 25.42
N ASP A 133 28.32 14.92 26.60
CA ASP A 133 29.73 15.25 26.88
C ASP A 133 30.70 14.40 26.03
N SER A 134 30.22 13.40 25.27
CA SER A 134 31.04 12.46 24.49
C SER A 134 31.23 12.80 23.01
N GLY A 135 30.63 13.85 22.46
CA GLY A 135 30.78 14.19 21.02
C GLY A 135 30.11 13.22 20.05
N ASP A 136 29.33 12.25 20.55
CA ASP A 136 28.49 11.38 19.72
C ASP A 136 27.29 12.16 19.16
N GLU A 137 27.01 11.99 17.87
CA GLU A 137 25.81 12.53 17.25
C GLU A 137 24.56 11.89 17.87
N VAL A 138 23.61 12.72 18.29
CA VAL A 138 22.33 12.25 18.82
C VAL A 138 21.53 11.70 17.65
N GLU A 139 21.32 10.38 17.64
CA GLU A 139 20.49 9.71 16.64
C GLU A 139 19.07 10.29 16.65
N ASP A 140 18.52 10.52 15.45
CA ASP A 140 17.17 11.04 15.30
C ASP A 140 16.16 10.06 15.94
N PRO A 141 15.34 10.49 16.93
CA PRO A 141 14.40 9.61 17.62
C PRO A 141 13.39 8.92 16.70
N ARG A 142 13.16 9.46 15.48
CA ARG A 142 12.24 8.88 14.50
C ARG A 142 12.89 7.88 13.53
N ALA A 143 14.22 7.74 13.55
CA ALA A 143 14.96 6.96 12.55
C ALA A 143 14.47 5.50 12.47
N GLU A 144 14.24 4.87 13.61
CA GLU A 144 13.74 3.49 13.65
C GLU A 144 12.34 3.36 13.02
N LEU A 145 11.44 4.31 13.30
CA LEU A 145 10.10 4.33 12.73
C LEU A 145 10.15 4.47 11.22
N VAL A 146 10.95 5.42 10.71
CA VAL A 146 11.13 5.63 9.27
C VAL A 146 11.66 4.37 8.60
N ARG A 147 12.65 3.71 9.19
CA ARG A 147 13.19 2.45 8.67
C ARG A 147 12.11 1.37 8.55
N ARG A 148 11.29 1.19 9.58
CA ARG A 148 10.19 0.21 9.58
C ARG A 148 9.13 0.54 8.54
N LEU A 149 8.79 1.83 8.36
CA LEU A 149 7.83 2.27 7.35
C LEU A 149 8.32 1.97 5.93
N LEU A 150 9.59 2.28 5.62
CA LEU A 150 10.20 2.00 4.32
C LEU A 150 10.28 0.50 4.03
N GLU A 151 10.64 -0.29 5.03
CA GLU A 151 10.70 -1.74 4.90
C GLU A 151 9.33 -2.34 4.62
N TYR A 152 8.32 -1.92 5.39
CA TYR A 152 6.94 -2.35 5.19
C TYR A 152 6.41 -1.93 3.82
N GLU A 153 6.65 -0.69 3.37
CA GLU A 153 6.26 -0.21 2.03
C GLU A 153 6.88 -1.08 0.92
N ARG A 154 8.17 -1.41 1.05
CA ARG A 154 8.85 -2.28 0.09
C ARG A 154 8.23 -3.68 0.05
N ILE A 155 7.91 -4.25 1.21
CA ILE A 155 7.27 -5.57 1.30
C ILE A 155 5.86 -5.52 0.70
N LYS A 156 5.09 -4.47 1.00
CA LYS A 156 3.74 -4.26 0.46
C LYS A 156 3.76 -4.17 -1.07
N LEU A 157 4.70 -3.42 -1.65
CA LEU A 157 4.89 -3.34 -3.09
C LEU A 157 5.30 -4.69 -3.70
N ALA A 158 6.16 -5.46 -3.03
CA ALA A 158 6.55 -6.79 -3.48
C ALA A 158 5.36 -7.77 -3.43
N ALA A 159 4.53 -7.70 -2.40
CA ALA A 159 3.31 -8.51 -2.28
C ALA A 159 2.31 -8.19 -3.39
N GLN A 160 2.12 -6.90 -3.72
CA GLN A 160 1.27 -6.48 -4.84
C GLN A 160 1.78 -7.04 -6.17
N ARG A 161 3.08 -6.89 -6.45
CA ARG A 161 3.70 -7.45 -7.66
C ARG A 161 3.57 -8.98 -7.73
N LEU A 162 3.60 -9.65 -6.59
CA LEU A 162 3.41 -11.09 -6.51
C LEU A 162 1.97 -11.50 -6.84
N ASP A 163 0.99 -10.72 -6.37
CA ASP A 163 -0.43 -10.97 -6.63
C ASP A 163 -0.83 -10.74 -8.10
N GLU A 164 -0.13 -9.82 -8.78
CA GLU A 164 -0.23 -9.58 -10.22
C GLU A 164 0.27 -10.75 -11.08
N LEU A 165 1.09 -11.66 -10.52
CA LEU A 165 1.59 -12.80 -11.28
C LEU A 165 0.45 -13.75 -11.64
N PRO A 166 0.48 -14.34 -12.86
CA PRO A 166 -0.52 -15.32 -13.26
C PRO A 166 -0.44 -16.54 -12.36
N ARG A 167 -1.58 -16.97 -11.83
CA ARG A 167 -1.71 -18.09 -10.90
C ARG A 167 -2.22 -19.32 -11.63
N ALA A 168 -1.45 -20.39 -11.57
CA ALA A 168 -1.90 -21.69 -12.08
C ALA A 168 -3.18 -22.13 -11.35
N GLY A 169 -4.19 -22.59 -12.09
CA GLY A 169 -5.52 -22.94 -11.58
C GLY A 169 -6.51 -21.77 -11.49
N ARG A 170 -6.03 -20.51 -11.54
CA ARG A 170 -6.88 -19.30 -11.64
C ARG A 170 -6.83 -18.73 -13.05
N ASP A 171 -5.62 -18.43 -13.53
CA ASP A 171 -5.39 -17.67 -14.76
C ASP A 171 -4.93 -18.59 -15.91
N PHE A 172 -4.25 -19.69 -15.61
CA PHE A 172 -3.87 -20.70 -16.59
C PHE A 172 -3.88 -22.10 -16.00
N LEU A 173 -4.04 -23.12 -16.84
CA LEU A 173 -3.95 -24.52 -16.45
C LEU A 173 -2.66 -25.11 -16.99
N ARG A 174 -1.97 -25.91 -16.18
CA ARG A 174 -0.80 -26.66 -16.65
C ARG A 174 -1.29 -27.88 -17.41
N ALA A 175 -1.10 -27.91 -18.73
CA ALA A 175 -1.35 -29.10 -19.51
C ALA A 175 -0.37 -30.20 -19.10
N ALA A 176 -0.89 -31.33 -18.63
CA ALA A 176 -0.11 -32.54 -18.39
C ALA A 176 -0.60 -33.59 -19.38
N VAL A 177 0.21 -33.87 -20.40
CA VAL A 177 -0.04 -34.98 -21.33
C VAL A 177 0.77 -36.15 -20.83
N VAL A 178 0.08 -37.21 -20.41
CA VAL A 178 0.72 -38.52 -20.26
C VAL A 178 0.95 -39.02 -21.68
N ILE A 179 2.17 -38.85 -22.17
CA ILE A 179 2.57 -39.50 -23.41
C ILE A 179 2.77 -40.96 -23.02
N GLU A 180 1.80 -41.80 -23.32
CA GLU A 180 2.03 -43.24 -23.45
C GLU A 180 2.99 -43.42 -24.63
N GLN A 181 4.28 -43.20 -24.38
CA GLN A 181 5.32 -43.70 -25.24
C GLN A 181 5.30 -45.22 -25.06
N SER A 182 4.35 -45.89 -25.71
CA SER A 182 4.57 -47.26 -26.16
C SER A 182 5.62 -47.20 -27.27
N ILE A 183 6.85 -46.82 -26.91
CA ILE A 183 8.01 -47.29 -27.64
C ILE A 183 8.00 -48.78 -27.33
N GLU A 184 7.25 -49.55 -28.12
CA GLU A 184 7.48 -50.97 -28.21
C GLU A 184 8.98 -51.11 -28.42
N LYS A 185 9.66 -51.64 -27.41
CA LYS A 185 11.10 -51.86 -27.47
C LYS A 185 11.27 -52.95 -28.52
N ARG A 186 11.47 -52.55 -29.78
CA ARG A 186 11.74 -53.46 -30.89
C ARG A 186 13.08 -54.10 -30.59
N PHE A 187 13.03 -55.29 -29.99
CA PHE A 187 14.21 -56.13 -29.90
C PHE A 187 14.63 -56.50 -31.32
N PRO A 188 15.94 -56.57 -31.60
CA PRO A 188 16.40 -57.13 -32.87
C PRO A 188 15.86 -58.55 -33.00
N ASP A 189 15.54 -58.97 -34.23
CA ASP A 189 15.24 -60.37 -34.49
C ASP A 189 16.53 -61.18 -34.28
N VAL A 190 16.56 -61.97 -33.21
CA VAL A 190 17.68 -62.84 -32.86
C VAL A 190 17.29 -64.28 -33.17
N ASN A 191 18.11 -64.97 -33.96
CA ASN A 191 17.95 -66.39 -34.21
C ASN A 191 18.89 -67.22 -33.32
N SER A 192 18.74 -68.54 -33.32
CA SER A 192 19.54 -69.45 -32.49
C SER A 192 21.03 -69.49 -32.86
N ILE A 193 21.39 -69.10 -34.09
CA ILE A 193 22.78 -69.02 -34.57
C ILE A 193 23.47 -67.80 -33.96
N ASP A 194 22.78 -66.66 -33.91
CA ASP A 194 23.31 -65.42 -33.31
C ASP A 194 23.66 -65.62 -31.82
N LEU A 195 22.80 -66.35 -31.09
CA LEU A 195 23.05 -66.70 -29.68
C LEU A 195 24.25 -67.65 -29.53
N ARG A 196 24.37 -68.65 -30.41
CA ARG A 196 25.50 -69.59 -30.41
C ARG A 196 26.82 -68.86 -30.64
N ASP A 197 26.83 -67.94 -31.61
CA ASP A 197 28.04 -67.23 -32.00
C ASP A 197 28.46 -66.22 -30.92
N ALA A 198 27.50 -65.50 -30.32
CA ALA A 198 27.77 -64.66 -29.15
C ALA A 198 28.30 -65.47 -27.94
N TRP A 199 27.73 -66.65 -27.68
CA TRP A 199 28.21 -67.54 -26.61
C TRP A 199 29.63 -68.08 -26.88
N ALA A 200 29.93 -68.41 -28.13
CA ALA A 200 31.25 -68.86 -28.55
C ALA A 200 32.31 -67.75 -28.43
N GLU A 201 31.96 -66.47 -28.63
CA GLU A 201 32.86 -65.34 -28.33
C GLU A 201 33.13 -65.19 -26.84
N VAL A 202 32.12 -65.35 -25.98
CA VAL A 202 32.31 -65.27 -24.52
C VAL A 202 33.25 -66.36 -24.01
N LEU A 203 33.16 -67.58 -24.54
CA LEU A 203 34.03 -68.70 -24.16
C LEU A 203 35.48 -68.57 -24.64
N LYS A 204 35.76 -67.70 -25.60
CA LYS A 204 37.12 -67.40 -26.09
C LYS A 204 37.81 -66.31 -25.26
N ARG A 205 37.08 -65.69 -24.34
CA ARG A 205 37.58 -64.65 -23.43
C ARG A 205 38.02 -65.27 -22.10
#